data_AF-A0A927VZ40-F1
#
_entry.id   AF-A0A927VZ40-F1
#
_cell.length_a   1.000
_cell.length_b   1.000
_cell.length_c   1.000
_cell.angle_alpha   90.00
_cell.angle_beta   90.00
_cell.angle_gamma   90.00
#
_symmetry.space_group_name_H-M   'P 1'
#
loop_
_entity.id
_entity.type
_entity.pdbx_description
1 polymer ?
#
loop_
_entity_poly.entity_id
_entity_poly.type
_entity_poly.pdbx_seq_one_letter_code
_entity_poly.pdbx_strand_id
1 'polypeptide(L)'
;MEAKEFLSFNKNNETEYFTKGAEIYDAVKSGKYTTPTQQEFSKLSEYEQATVIESIFANLHRVATREAWYIINMYKIHPKKAEDLISIIDEKMVEIFNLFNKSASTNYSISTFICIYKFEYIRSLMGEEHNMSEAQIKNFNAVHKAMAEILSENGIDTDSITARMVKERLDEKCPSHPLSEALVQSLMDWLEGALSIEEMFNVNDVRLNDPALTAKATEDEACISNLDVHTRVYFSRIFHRMNDKDWLVFLKDNGMLGDDIQEMEADEFIGTELYVTVFGKKTGKDAKKKMVKTVYNRSLKVDEIMKSIPYEVKLEYVNELKEYFEEQVERIFTEYFE
;
A
#
# COMPACT_ATOMS: atom_id res chain seq x y z
N MET A 1 -22.25 -2.61 51.29
CA MET A 1 -20.93 -2.46 50.65
C MET A 1 -21.24 -1.93 49.29
N GLU A 2 -20.87 -0.68 49.01
CA GLU A 2 -21.26 -0.09 47.72
C GLU A 2 -20.56 -0.83 46.57
N ALA A 3 -21.20 -0.92 45.41
CA ALA A 3 -20.65 -1.63 44.24
C ALA A 3 -19.23 -1.15 43.83
N LYS A 4 -18.90 0.12 44.09
CA LYS A 4 -17.56 0.70 43.87
C LYS A 4 -16.51 0.23 44.88
N GLU A 5 -16.92 -0.19 46.06
CA GLU A 5 -16.03 -0.74 47.10
C GLU A 5 -15.74 -2.22 46.87
N PHE A 6 -16.69 -2.95 46.25
CA PHE A 6 -16.54 -4.38 46.00
C PHE A 6 -15.39 -4.71 45.05
N LEU A 7 -15.31 -3.98 43.93
CA LEU A 7 -14.23 -4.15 42.95
C LEU A 7 -13.73 -2.77 42.50
N SER A 8 -12.68 -2.29 43.17
CA SER A 8 -12.10 -0.98 42.89
C SER A 8 -11.02 -1.08 41.80
N PHE A 9 -11.11 -0.20 40.80
CA PHE A 9 -10.12 -0.13 39.73
C PHE A 9 -8.89 0.67 40.17
N ASN A 10 -7.72 0.03 40.12
CA ASN A 10 -6.43 0.67 40.32
C ASN A 10 -5.51 0.30 39.17
N LYS A 11 -4.96 1.32 38.48
CA LYS A 11 -4.04 1.13 37.34
C LYS A 11 -2.81 0.29 37.69
N ASN A 12 -2.31 0.37 38.93
CA ASN A 12 -1.14 -0.41 39.36
C ASN A 12 -1.48 -1.88 39.65
N ASN A 13 -2.76 -2.22 39.81
CA ASN A 13 -3.27 -3.58 40.06
C ASN A 13 -4.28 -4.00 38.98
N GLU A 14 -4.11 -3.54 37.74
CA GLU A 14 -5.03 -3.77 36.62
C GLU A 14 -5.28 -5.27 36.39
N THR A 15 -4.24 -6.10 36.45
CA THR A 15 -4.34 -7.56 36.31
C THR A 15 -5.25 -8.17 37.38
N GLU A 16 -5.05 -7.80 38.65
CA GLU A 16 -5.84 -8.33 39.76
C GLU A 16 -7.32 -7.95 39.62
N TYR A 17 -7.59 -6.70 39.24
CA TYR A 17 -8.94 -6.21 38.97
C TYR A 17 -9.64 -7.05 37.91
N PHE A 18 -8.99 -7.25 36.76
CA PHE A 18 -9.61 -8.00 35.66
C PHE A 18 -9.69 -9.50 35.92
N THR A 19 -8.79 -10.10 36.71
CA THR A 19 -8.91 -11.50 37.15
C THR A 19 -10.18 -11.69 37.98
N LYS A 20 -10.39 -10.84 38.98
CA LYS A 20 -11.61 -10.86 39.80
C LYS A 20 -12.85 -10.57 38.94
N GLY A 21 -12.77 -9.59 38.04
CA GLY A 21 -13.86 -9.27 37.11
C GLY A 21 -14.24 -10.43 36.19
N ALA A 22 -13.25 -11.17 35.69
CA ALA A 22 -13.46 -12.35 34.85
C ALA A 22 -14.14 -13.49 35.63
N GLU A 23 -13.70 -13.76 36.86
CA GLU A 23 -14.33 -14.74 37.74
C GLU A 23 -15.80 -14.38 38.01
N ILE A 24 -16.10 -13.11 38.29
CA ILE A 24 -17.46 -12.62 38.54
C ILE A 24 -18.33 -12.82 37.29
N TYR A 25 -17.83 -12.42 36.12
CA TYR A 25 -18.58 -12.54 34.86
C TYR A 25 -18.88 -14.00 34.51
N ASP A 26 -17.90 -14.90 34.70
CA ASP A 26 -18.09 -16.34 34.47
C ASP A 26 -19.14 -16.94 35.42
N ALA A 27 -19.19 -16.50 36.68
CA ALA A 27 -20.21 -16.92 37.63
C ALA A 27 -21.61 -16.45 37.23
N VAL A 28 -21.76 -15.21 36.76
CA VAL A 28 -23.03 -14.68 36.26
C VAL A 28 -23.51 -15.49 35.06
N LYS A 29 -22.60 -15.80 34.13
CA LYS A 29 -22.92 -16.56 32.91
C LYS A 29 -23.27 -18.02 33.19
N SER A 30 -22.53 -18.67 34.10
CA SER A 30 -22.67 -20.09 34.41
C SER A 30 -23.72 -20.38 35.50
N GLY A 31 -24.11 -19.36 36.27
CA GLY A 31 -24.94 -19.49 37.47
C GLY A 31 -24.23 -20.18 38.64
N LYS A 32 -22.90 -20.36 38.59
CA LYS A 32 -22.13 -21.09 39.60
C LYS A 32 -21.15 -20.17 40.32
N TYR A 33 -21.22 -20.14 41.65
CA TYR A 33 -20.39 -19.30 42.51
C TYR A 33 -19.45 -20.17 43.37
N THR A 34 -18.28 -20.50 42.82
CA THR A 34 -17.32 -21.45 43.40
C THR A 34 -16.16 -20.79 44.13
N THR A 35 -15.69 -19.61 43.68
CA THR A 35 -14.59 -18.88 44.32
C THR A 35 -15.09 -17.98 45.46
N PRO A 36 -14.23 -17.61 46.43
CA PRO A 36 -14.60 -16.67 47.49
C PRO A 36 -15.14 -15.33 46.94
N THR A 37 -14.49 -14.79 45.90
CA THR A 37 -14.92 -13.57 45.21
C THR A 37 -16.34 -13.70 44.65
N GLN A 38 -16.63 -14.82 43.98
CA GLN A 38 -17.95 -15.09 43.42
C GLN A 38 -19.02 -15.25 44.51
N GLN A 39 -18.68 -15.91 45.62
CA GLN A 39 -19.58 -16.11 46.76
C GLN A 39 -19.87 -14.80 47.52
N GLU A 40 -18.94 -13.86 47.54
CA GLU A 40 -19.18 -12.52 48.08
C GLU A 40 -20.00 -11.67 47.12
N PHE A 41 -19.73 -11.76 45.81
CA PHE A 41 -20.52 -11.10 44.78
C PHE A 41 -21.99 -11.52 44.82
N SER A 42 -22.29 -12.81 45.01
CA SER A 42 -23.67 -13.31 45.04
C SER A 42 -24.50 -12.82 46.24
N LYS A 43 -23.86 -12.25 47.27
CA LYS A 43 -24.53 -11.64 48.43
C LYS A 43 -24.99 -10.20 48.15
N LEU A 44 -24.51 -9.58 47.07
CA LEU A 44 -24.93 -8.25 46.64
C LEU A 44 -26.37 -8.29 46.11
N SER A 45 -27.08 -7.17 46.21
CA SER A 45 -28.38 -7.00 45.55
C SER A 45 -28.23 -7.04 44.02
N GLU A 46 -29.30 -7.36 43.29
CA GLU A 46 -29.28 -7.39 41.81
C GLU A 46 -28.79 -6.06 41.21
N TYR A 47 -29.19 -4.94 41.81
CA TYR A 47 -28.74 -3.61 41.40
C TYR A 47 -27.23 -3.41 41.59
N GLU A 48 -26.70 -3.84 42.74
CA GLU A 48 -25.25 -3.77 43.01
C GLU A 48 -24.47 -4.71 42.09
N GLN A 49 -24.98 -5.91 41.84
CA GLN A 49 -24.38 -6.87 40.89
C GLN A 49 -24.30 -6.27 39.48
N ALA A 50 -25.39 -5.68 38.99
CA ALA A 50 -25.41 -4.99 37.70
C ALA A 50 -24.37 -3.85 37.65
N THR A 51 -24.30 -3.04 38.70
CA THR A 51 -23.32 -1.94 38.80
C THR A 51 -21.87 -2.44 38.75
N VAL A 52 -21.56 -3.56 39.42
CA VAL A 52 -20.22 -4.17 39.37
C VAL A 52 -19.90 -4.64 37.95
N ILE A 53 -20.84 -5.34 37.28
CA ILE A 53 -20.66 -5.81 35.90
C ILE A 53 -20.45 -4.65 34.93
N GLU A 54 -21.27 -3.60 35.02
CA GLU A 54 -21.10 -2.38 34.23
C GLU A 54 -19.73 -1.73 34.46
N SER A 55 -19.25 -1.72 35.71
CA SER A 55 -17.93 -1.16 36.03
C SER A 55 -16.78 -1.94 35.39
N ILE A 56 -16.90 -3.27 35.30
CA ILE A 56 -15.91 -4.16 34.69
C ILE A 56 -15.78 -3.82 33.20
N PHE A 57 -16.91 -3.75 32.49
CA PHE A 57 -16.91 -3.42 31.06
C PHE A 57 -16.49 -1.97 30.79
N ALA A 58 -16.92 -1.01 31.61
CA ALA A 58 -16.48 0.38 31.49
C ALA A 58 -14.96 0.52 31.66
N ASN A 59 -14.34 -0.23 32.58
CA ASN A 59 -12.90 -0.22 32.73
C ASN A 59 -12.17 -1.01 31.64
N LEU A 60 -12.76 -2.08 31.11
CA LEU A 60 -12.21 -2.76 29.94
C LEU A 60 -12.20 -1.82 28.72
N HIS A 61 -13.28 -1.07 28.48
CA HIS A 61 -13.37 -0.08 27.42
C HIS A 61 -12.29 1.01 27.56
N ARG A 62 -12.00 1.46 28.79
CA ARG A 62 -10.89 2.39 29.05
C ARG A 62 -9.54 1.82 28.66
N VAL A 63 -9.30 0.54 28.95
CA VAL A 63 -8.08 -0.15 28.52
C VAL A 63 -8.04 -0.27 26.99
N ALA A 64 -9.14 -0.71 26.36
CA ALA A 64 -9.25 -0.81 24.91
C ALA A 64 -8.94 0.53 24.21
N THR A 65 -9.55 1.61 24.69
CA THR A 65 -9.29 2.98 24.22
C THR A 65 -7.82 3.34 24.35
N ARG A 66 -7.20 3.08 25.51
CA ARG A 66 -5.76 3.34 25.73
C ARG A 66 -4.89 2.59 24.72
N GLU A 67 -5.15 1.30 24.53
CA GLU A 67 -4.38 0.44 23.62
C GLU A 67 -4.57 0.83 22.15
N ALA A 68 -5.78 1.24 21.77
CA ALA A 68 -6.07 1.71 20.41
C ALA A 68 -5.34 3.03 20.10
N TRP A 69 -5.42 4.01 21.00
CA TRP A 69 -4.72 5.29 20.83
C TRP A 69 -3.20 5.17 20.87
N TYR A 70 -2.66 4.22 21.64
CA TYR A 70 -1.23 3.93 21.63
C TYR A 70 -0.74 3.58 20.22
N ILE A 71 -1.51 2.77 19.46
CA ILE A 71 -1.14 2.39 18.09
C ILE A 71 -1.31 3.49 17.08
N ILE A 72 -2.40 4.24 17.15
CA ILE A 72 -2.61 5.38 16.25
C ILE A 72 -1.44 6.35 16.37
N ASN A 73 -1.00 6.62 17.61
CA ASN A 73 0.15 7.47 17.86
C ASN A 73 1.48 6.84 17.42
N MET A 74 1.65 5.53 17.65
CA MET A 74 2.90 4.83 17.32
C MET A 74 3.10 4.66 15.81
N TYR A 75 2.03 4.34 15.07
CA TYR A 75 2.06 4.08 13.63
C TYR A 75 1.58 5.26 12.78
N LYS A 76 1.25 6.41 13.39
CA LYS A 76 0.76 7.62 12.71
C LYS A 76 -0.46 7.37 11.80
N ILE A 77 -1.32 6.42 12.17
CA ILE A 77 -2.53 6.07 11.41
C ILE A 77 -3.58 7.16 11.61
N HIS A 78 -4.50 7.34 10.66
CA HIS A 78 -5.58 8.31 10.78
C HIS A 78 -6.47 8.05 12.04
N PRO A 79 -6.79 9.08 12.87
CA PRO A 79 -7.51 8.91 14.13
C PRO A 79 -8.86 8.19 14.04
N LYS A 80 -9.58 8.33 12.92
CA LYS A 80 -10.84 7.59 12.67
C LYS A 80 -10.68 6.07 12.78
N LYS A 81 -9.50 5.52 12.44
CA LYS A 81 -9.22 4.09 12.55
C LYS A 81 -9.09 3.62 14.01
N ALA A 82 -8.87 4.53 14.98
CA ALA A 82 -8.92 4.18 16.41
C ALA A 82 -10.35 3.87 16.85
N GLU A 83 -11.32 4.64 16.38
CA GLU A 83 -12.74 4.44 16.71
C GLU A 83 -13.23 3.09 16.18
N ASP A 84 -12.85 2.75 14.95
CA ASP A 84 -13.12 1.44 14.34
C ASP A 84 -12.51 0.28 15.16
N LEU A 85 -11.25 0.40 15.60
CA LEU A 85 -10.59 -0.59 16.47
C LEU A 85 -11.30 -0.73 17.82
N ILE A 86 -11.69 0.39 18.44
CA ILE A 86 -12.41 0.39 19.71
C ILE A 86 -13.74 -0.34 19.55
N SER A 87 -14.48 -0.08 18.46
CA SER A 87 -15.74 -0.77 18.17
C SER A 87 -15.56 -2.29 18.06
N ILE A 88 -14.51 -2.74 17.36
CA ILE A 88 -14.20 -4.17 17.24
C ILE A 88 -13.87 -4.78 18.60
N ILE A 89 -13.08 -4.09 19.43
CA ILE A 89 -12.75 -4.57 20.77
C ILE A 89 -13.99 -4.62 21.66
N ASP A 90 -14.87 -3.63 21.57
CA ASP A 90 -16.15 -3.55 22.29
C ASP A 90 -17.05 -4.76 21.93
N GLU A 91 -17.15 -5.11 20.64
CA GLU A 91 -17.87 -6.30 20.16
C GLU A 91 -17.27 -7.62 20.66
N LYS A 92 -15.95 -7.63 20.91
CA LYS A 92 -15.17 -8.80 21.31
C LYS A 92 -14.89 -8.91 22.81
N MET A 93 -15.37 -7.98 23.63
CA MET A 93 -15.06 -7.92 25.07
C MET A 93 -15.32 -9.23 25.81
N VAL A 94 -16.46 -9.86 25.54
CA VAL A 94 -16.83 -11.13 26.19
C VAL A 94 -15.86 -12.25 25.80
N GLU A 95 -15.43 -12.28 24.55
CA GLU A 95 -14.46 -13.26 24.04
C GLU A 95 -13.09 -13.04 24.70
N ILE A 96 -12.63 -11.79 24.78
CA ILE A 96 -11.40 -11.36 25.45
C ILE A 96 -11.38 -11.82 26.90
N PHE A 97 -12.47 -11.60 27.66
CA PHE A 97 -12.58 -12.03 29.05
C PHE A 97 -12.51 -13.56 29.20
N ASN A 98 -13.16 -14.30 28.31
CA ASN A 98 -13.12 -15.77 28.35
C ASN A 98 -11.70 -16.30 28.09
N LEU A 99 -10.98 -15.71 27.13
CA LEU A 99 -9.59 -16.09 26.82
C LEU A 99 -8.64 -15.76 27.97
N PHE A 100 -8.79 -14.56 28.55
CA PHE A 100 -8.02 -14.13 29.71
C PHE A 100 -8.24 -15.06 30.90
N ASN A 101 -9.50 -15.39 31.21
CA ASN A 101 -9.84 -16.29 32.32
C ASN A 101 -9.28 -17.71 32.12
N LYS A 102 -9.35 -18.26 30.90
CA LYS A 102 -8.74 -19.55 30.56
C LYS A 102 -7.23 -19.56 30.73
N SER A 103 -6.61 -18.38 30.71
CA SER A 103 -5.18 -18.18 30.85
C SER A 103 -4.78 -17.74 32.27
N ALA A 104 -5.65 -17.90 33.27
CA ALA A 104 -5.41 -17.46 34.65
C ALA A 104 -4.14 -18.06 35.31
N SER A 105 -3.61 -19.16 34.77
CA SER A 105 -2.32 -19.75 35.20
C SER A 105 -1.08 -19.07 34.60
N THR A 106 -1.26 -18.07 33.75
CA THR A 106 -0.20 -17.33 33.06
C THR A 106 -0.09 -15.91 33.60
N ASN A 107 1.10 -15.31 33.53
CA ASN A 107 1.35 -13.92 33.96
C ASN A 107 0.91 -12.88 32.92
N TYR A 108 -0.03 -13.20 32.04
CA TYR A 108 -0.50 -12.28 31.02
C TYR A 108 -1.50 -11.26 31.60
N SER A 109 -1.47 -10.05 31.05
CA SER A 109 -2.42 -8.98 31.42
C SER A 109 -3.60 -8.97 30.45
N ILE A 110 -4.71 -8.35 30.83
CA ILE A 110 -5.86 -8.18 29.92
C ILE A 110 -5.47 -7.44 28.62
N SER A 111 -4.53 -6.49 28.72
CA SER A 111 -3.98 -5.75 27.59
C SER A 111 -3.34 -6.69 26.56
N THR A 112 -2.72 -7.80 27.00
CA THR A 112 -2.16 -8.82 26.11
C THR A 112 -3.21 -9.47 25.21
N PHE A 113 -4.44 -9.69 25.71
CA PHE A 113 -5.53 -10.27 24.94
C PHE A 113 -6.19 -9.25 24.02
N ILE A 114 -6.31 -8.00 24.46
CA ILE A 114 -6.71 -6.88 23.60
C ILE A 114 -5.71 -6.71 22.45
N CYS A 115 -4.42 -6.92 22.72
CA CYS A 115 -3.37 -6.85 21.70
C CYS A 115 -3.54 -7.87 20.56
N ILE A 116 -4.28 -8.96 20.74
CA ILE A 116 -4.53 -9.94 19.66
C ILE A 116 -5.39 -9.29 18.56
N TYR A 117 -6.56 -8.78 18.93
CA TYR A 117 -7.49 -8.11 18.00
C TYR A 117 -6.90 -6.84 17.43
N LYS A 118 -6.09 -6.15 18.23
CA LYS A 118 -5.27 -5.02 17.81
C LYS A 118 -4.35 -5.35 16.65
N PHE A 119 -3.62 -6.47 16.71
CA PHE A 119 -2.76 -6.91 15.61
C PHE A 119 -3.54 -7.44 14.42
N GLU A 120 -4.67 -8.12 14.64
CA GLU A 120 -5.56 -8.55 13.55
C GLU A 120 -6.12 -7.35 12.78
N TYR A 121 -6.54 -6.31 13.49
CA TYR A 121 -7.04 -5.08 12.88
C TYR A 121 -5.97 -4.32 12.10
N ILE A 122 -4.75 -4.16 12.64
CA ILE A 122 -3.63 -3.58 11.87
C ILE A 122 -3.36 -4.40 10.61
N ARG A 123 -3.39 -5.74 10.69
CA ARG A 123 -3.22 -6.59 9.49
C ARG A 123 -4.36 -6.37 8.49
N SER A 124 -5.60 -6.22 8.95
CA SER A 124 -6.74 -5.89 8.07
C SER A 124 -6.54 -4.55 7.38
N LEU A 125 -6.11 -3.52 8.13
CA LEU A 125 -5.81 -2.20 7.57
C LEU A 125 -4.69 -2.24 6.55
N MET A 126 -3.59 -2.95 6.85
CA MET A 126 -2.51 -3.14 5.89
C MET A 126 -3.01 -3.88 4.64
N GLY A 127 -3.93 -4.84 4.80
CA GLY A 127 -4.54 -5.54 3.67
C GLY A 127 -5.42 -4.62 2.81
N GLU A 128 -6.21 -3.74 3.44
CA GLU A 128 -7.08 -2.78 2.76
C GLU A 128 -6.29 -1.66 2.07
N GLU A 129 -5.34 -1.04 2.76
CA GLU A 129 -4.58 0.12 2.26
C GLU A 129 -3.56 -0.29 1.18
N HIS A 130 -3.05 -1.52 1.25
CA HIS A 130 -1.99 -1.99 0.36
C HIS A 130 -2.38 -3.16 -0.53
N ASN A 131 -3.66 -3.53 -0.54
CA ASN A 131 -4.22 -4.63 -1.33
C ASN A 131 -3.46 -5.97 -1.13
N MET A 132 -3.01 -6.23 0.10
CA MET A 132 -2.25 -7.42 0.46
C MET A 132 -3.16 -8.48 1.11
N SER A 133 -2.98 -9.74 0.71
CA SER A 133 -3.61 -10.86 1.42
C SER A 133 -3.00 -11.07 2.81
N GLU A 134 -3.75 -11.70 3.72
CA GLU A 134 -3.27 -12.04 5.06
C GLU A 134 -1.98 -12.90 5.03
N ALA A 135 -1.86 -13.78 4.03
CA ALA A 135 -0.67 -14.58 3.81
C ALA A 135 0.55 -13.72 3.43
N GLN A 136 0.37 -12.74 2.54
CA GLN A 136 1.43 -11.79 2.17
C GLN A 136 1.88 -10.96 3.38
N ILE A 137 0.96 -10.50 4.21
CA ILE A 137 1.28 -9.73 5.42
C ILE A 137 2.05 -10.57 6.46
N LYS A 138 1.70 -11.85 6.60
CA LYS A 138 2.45 -12.78 7.47
C LYS A 138 3.87 -13.01 6.95
N ASN A 139 4.01 -13.23 5.64
CA ASN A 139 5.32 -13.40 5.00
C ASN A 139 6.16 -12.13 5.10
N PHE A 140 5.57 -10.96 4.90
CA PHE A 140 6.19 -9.66 5.06
C PHE A 140 6.79 -9.46 6.46
N ASN A 141 6.00 -9.75 7.50
CA ASN A 141 6.48 -9.69 8.88
C ASN A 141 7.61 -10.70 9.17
N ALA A 142 7.54 -11.90 8.59
CA ALA A 142 8.58 -12.91 8.74
C ALA A 142 9.89 -12.46 8.09
N VAL A 143 9.83 -11.90 6.89
CA VAL A 143 10.96 -11.29 6.17
C VAL A 143 11.58 -10.16 7.00
N HIS A 144 10.79 -9.20 7.47
CA HIS A 144 11.27 -8.08 8.29
C HIS A 144 11.98 -8.57 9.56
N LYS A 145 11.42 -9.57 10.26
CA LYS A 145 12.04 -10.14 11.46
C LYS A 145 13.35 -10.86 11.15
N ALA A 146 13.40 -11.61 10.06
CA ALA A 146 14.62 -12.28 9.63
C ALA A 146 15.72 -11.27 9.27
N MET A 147 15.39 -10.17 8.59
CA MET A 147 16.32 -9.07 8.31
C MET A 147 16.88 -8.46 9.61
N ALA A 148 16.02 -8.14 10.58
CA ALA A 148 16.43 -7.57 11.86
C ALA A 148 17.37 -8.48 12.66
N GLU A 149 17.13 -9.80 12.62
CA GLU A 149 18.01 -10.78 13.27
C GLU A 149 19.37 -10.85 12.55
N ILE A 150 19.38 -10.93 11.23
CA ILE A 150 20.60 -10.94 10.41
C ILE A 150 21.44 -9.68 10.67
N LEU A 151 20.81 -8.50 10.73
CA LEU A 151 21.45 -7.23 11.11
C LEU A 151 22.11 -7.33 12.48
N SER A 152 21.35 -7.79 13.48
CA SER A 152 21.81 -7.84 14.86
C SER A 152 22.94 -8.85 15.09
N GLU A 153 22.91 -9.98 14.38
CA GLU A 153 23.85 -11.09 14.57
C GLU A 153 25.15 -10.86 13.80
N ASN A 154 25.06 -10.31 12.59
CA ASN A 154 26.21 -10.19 11.70
C ASN A 154 26.83 -8.78 11.70
N GLY A 155 26.19 -7.80 12.34
CA GLY A 155 26.67 -6.41 12.39
C GLY A 155 26.84 -5.80 11.00
N ILE A 156 26.05 -6.28 10.03
CA ILE A 156 26.05 -5.80 8.65
C ILE A 156 25.06 -4.64 8.50
N ASP A 157 25.26 -3.84 7.47
CA ASP A 157 24.35 -2.74 7.15
C ASP A 157 23.07 -3.26 6.47
N THR A 158 22.00 -2.48 6.54
CA THR A 158 20.67 -2.81 6.01
C THR A 158 20.73 -3.07 4.50
N ASP A 159 21.49 -2.24 3.79
CA ASP A 159 21.70 -2.32 2.33
C ASP A 159 22.52 -3.55 1.91
N SER A 160 23.18 -4.21 2.86
CA SER A 160 23.99 -5.41 2.62
C SER A 160 23.20 -6.71 2.78
N ILE A 161 21.94 -6.62 3.24
CA ILE A 161 21.07 -7.79 3.37
C ILE A 161 20.55 -8.17 1.99
N THR A 162 20.77 -9.42 1.59
CA THR A 162 20.26 -9.94 0.31
C THR A 162 19.04 -10.84 0.54
N ALA A 163 18.15 -10.91 -0.46
CA ALA A 163 17.00 -11.82 -0.41
C ALA A 163 17.40 -13.28 -0.17
N ARG A 164 18.55 -13.71 -0.70
CA ARG A 164 19.10 -15.04 -0.44
C ARG A 164 19.38 -15.29 1.05
N MET A 165 20.00 -14.34 1.74
CA MET A 165 20.31 -14.47 3.18
C MET A 165 19.04 -14.56 4.02
N VAL A 166 18.04 -13.74 3.68
CA VAL A 166 16.74 -13.77 4.35
C VAL A 166 16.02 -15.09 4.09
N LYS A 167 16.03 -15.57 2.84
CA LYS A 167 15.45 -16.86 2.47
C LYS A 167 16.09 -18.01 3.24
N GLU A 168 17.42 -18.09 3.28
CA GLU A 168 18.14 -19.12 4.03
C GLU A 168 17.73 -19.12 5.51
N ARG A 169 17.61 -17.93 6.12
CA ARG A 169 17.15 -17.79 7.51
C ARG A 169 15.70 -18.26 7.72
N LEU A 170 14.82 -17.95 6.78
CA LEU A 170 13.42 -18.38 6.84
C LEU A 170 13.28 -19.88 6.66
N ASP A 171 14.02 -20.47 5.72
CA ASP A 171 14.03 -21.91 5.44
C ASP A 171 14.56 -22.71 6.65
N GLU A 172 15.54 -22.19 7.39
CA GLU A 172 16.01 -22.79 8.65
C GLU A 172 14.91 -22.84 9.72
N LYS A 173 14.09 -21.80 9.81
CA LYS A 173 13.03 -21.67 10.82
C LYS A 173 11.74 -22.39 10.44
N CYS A 174 11.40 -22.41 9.16
CA CYS A 174 10.18 -23.02 8.67
C CYS A 174 10.43 -23.83 7.39
N PRO A 175 11.11 -24.99 7.48
CA PRO A 175 11.49 -25.79 6.32
C PRO A 175 10.30 -26.32 5.51
N SER A 176 9.11 -26.36 6.12
CA SER A 176 7.88 -26.89 5.52
C SER A 176 7.15 -25.90 4.62
N HIS A 177 7.49 -24.61 4.68
CA HIS A 177 6.84 -23.54 3.89
C HIS A 177 7.88 -22.56 3.32
N PRO A 178 8.81 -23.02 2.46
CA PRO A 178 9.85 -22.17 1.90
C PRO A 178 9.25 -21.11 0.97
N LEU A 179 9.76 -19.88 1.08
CA LEU A 179 9.43 -18.81 0.15
C LEU A 179 10.42 -18.80 -1.01
N SER A 180 9.96 -18.42 -2.21
CA SER A 180 10.87 -18.21 -3.32
C SER A 180 11.74 -16.98 -3.07
N GLU A 181 12.98 -16.99 -3.56
CA GLU A 181 13.90 -15.85 -3.41
C GLU A 181 13.33 -14.58 -4.05
N ALA A 182 12.64 -14.72 -5.18
CA ALA A 182 11.95 -13.61 -5.85
C ALA A 182 10.80 -13.02 -4.99
N LEU A 183 10.05 -13.85 -4.27
CA LEU A 183 9.01 -13.36 -3.35
C LEU A 183 9.64 -12.67 -2.14
N VAL A 184 10.74 -13.20 -1.61
CA VAL A 184 11.48 -12.56 -0.52
C VAL A 184 12.01 -11.19 -0.97
N GLN A 185 12.60 -11.09 -2.16
CA GLN A 185 13.06 -9.82 -2.73
C GLN A 185 11.90 -8.83 -2.86
N SER A 186 10.78 -9.24 -3.47
CA SER A 186 9.60 -8.37 -3.62
C SER A 186 9.05 -7.87 -2.27
N LEU A 187 9.14 -8.66 -1.19
CA LEU A 187 8.73 -8.23 0.15
C LEU A 187 9.78 -7.32 0.82
N MET A 188 11.06 -7.47 0.48
CA MET A 188 12.13 -6.57 0.93
C MET A 188 12.03 -5.20 0.26
N ASP A 189 11.80 -5.15 -1.05
CA ASP A 189 11.58 -3.90 -1.79
C ASP A 189 10.40 -3.12 -1.19
N TRP A 190 9.39 -3.85 -0.72
CA TRP A 190 8.22 -3.28 -0.07
C TRP A 190 8.52 -2.73 1.35
N LEU A 191 9.52 -3.27 2.06
CA LEU A 191 9.99 -2.76 3.36
C LEU A 191 10.83 -1.49 3.25
N GLU A 192 11.54 -1.31 2.14
CA GLU A 192 12.25 -0.07 1.83
C GLU A 192 11.26 1.11 1.68
N GLY A 193 10.00 0.79 1.39
CA GLY A 193 8.91 1.75 1.28
C GLY A 193 8.97 2.56 -0.01
N ALA A 194 7.94 3.37 -0.23
CA ALA A 194 7.92 4.35 -1.31
C ALA A 194 7.88 5.75 -0.68
N LEU A 195 8.75 6.64 -1.14
CA LEU A 195 8.66 8.07 -0.84
C LEU A 195 7.61 8.69 -1.75
N SER A 196 6.73 9.54 -1.19
CA SER A 196 5.88 10.37 -2.05
C SER A 196 6.75 11.38 -2.82
N ILE A 197 6.29 11.76 -4.01
CA ILE A 197 6.98 12.75 -4.85
C ILE A 197 7.15 14.07 -4.05
N GLU A 198 6.13 14.47 -3.29
CA GLU A 198 6.18 15.66 -2.45
C GLU A 198 7.22 15.56 -1.32
N GLU A 199 7.44 14.38 -0.74
CA GLU A 199 8.45 14.15 0.29
C GLU A 199 9.87 14.10 -0.28
N MET A 200 10.05 13.59 -1.52
CA MET A 200 11.34 13.61 -2.23
C MET A 200 11.86 15.03 -2.47
N PHE A 201 10.96 16.03 -2.61
CA PHE A 201 11.32 17.42 -2.85
C PHE A 201 11.23 18.32 -1.59
N ASN A 202 11.04 17.74 -0.40
CA ASN A 202 10.97 18.51 0.84
C ASN A 202 12.37 18.97 1.30
N VAL A 203 12.72 20.20 0.90
CA VAL A 203 14.01 20.86 1.16
C VAL A 203 14.35 21.00 2.66
N ASN A 204 13.39 20.78 3.56
CA ASN A 204 13.58 20.90 5.01
C ASN A 204 13.89 19.56 5.72
N ASP A 205 13.83 18.42 5.04
CA ASP A 205 14.16 17.13 5.64
C ASP A 205 15.62 16.74 5.38
N VAL A 206 16.46 16.89 6.41
CA VAL A 206 17.92 16.71 6.32
C VAL A 206 18.32 15.24 6.13
N ARG A 207 17.43 14.27 6.40
CA ARG A 207 17.72 12.84 6.18
C ARG A 207 17.50 12.39 4.74
N LEU A 208 16.66 13.09 3.98
CA LEU A 208 16.37 12.80 2.56
C LEU A 208 17.33 13.51 1.59
N ASN A 209 18.08 14.50 2.09
CA ASN A 209 19.10 15.23 1.33
C ASN A 209 20.50 14.58 1.39
N ASP A 210 20.58 13.25 1.55
CA ASP A 210 21.86 12.54 1.41
C ASP A 210 22.26 12.52 -0.08
N PRO A 211 23.39 13.12 -0.47
CA PRO A 211 23.88 13.07 -1.84
C PRO A 211 24.07 11.65 -2.38
N ALA A 212 24.25 10.64 -1.52
CA ALA A 212 24.37 9.24 -1.93
C ALA A 212 23.03 8.63 -2.39
N LEU A 213 21.89 9.11 -1.88
CA LEU A 213 20.54 8.71 -2.30
C LEU A 213 20.13 9.42 -3.59
N THR A 214 20.55 10.67 -3.79
CA THR A 214 20.27 11.43 -5.03
C THR A 214 21.28 11.17 -6.15
N ALA A 215 22.50 10.68 -5.85
CA ALA A 215 23.50 10.35 -6.87
C ALA A 215 23.24 9.02 -7.60
N LYS A 216 22.35 8.15 -7.08
CA LYS A 216 21.85 6.96 -7.77
C LYS A 216 20.58 7.22 -8.58
N ALA A 217 19.94 8.37 -8.42
CA ALA A 217 18.97 8.85 -9.40
C ALA A 217 19.74 9.33 -10.63
N THR A 218 20.19 8.38 -11.45
CA THR A 218 20.44 8.68 -12.86
C THR A 218 19.14 9.24 -13.42
N GLU A 219 19.24 10.36 -14.13
CA GLU A 219 18.16 11.11 -14.78
C GLU A 219 17.34 10.32 -15.84
N ASP A 220 17.24 8.99 -15.74
CA ASP A 220 16.64 8.08 -16.71
C ASP A 220 15.34 7.39 -16.26
N GLU A 221 14.76 7.71 -15.09
CA GLU A 221 13.47 7.14 -14.64
C GLU A 221 12.40 8.18 -14.29
N ALA A 222 12.49 9.39 -14.86
CA ALA A 222 11.39 10.36 -14.88
C ALA A 222 10.46 10.16 -16.09
N CYS A 223 10.08 8.91 -16.37
CA CYS A 223 9.04 8.58 -17.35
C CYS A 223 8.09 7.58 -16.68
N ILE A 224 7.20 8.11 -15.85
CA ILE A 224 6.16 7.32 -15.17
C ILE A 224 5.18 6.84 -16.24
N SER A 225 5.44 5.65 -16.77
CA SER A 225 4.40 4.86 -17.42
C SER A 225 3.97 3.76 -16.47
N ASN A 226 2.67 3.50 -16.36
CA ASN A 226 2.12 2.32 -15.72
C ASN A 226 2.15 1.06 -16.62
N LEU A 227 2.70 1.15 -17.83
CA LEU A 227 2.91 -0.02 -18.70
C LEU A 227 3.99 -0.94 -18.15
N ASP A 228 3.64 -2.22 -17.96
CA ASP A 228 4.63 -3.23 -17.65
C ASP A 228 5.62 -3.43 -18.80
N VAL A 229 6.83 -3.84 -18.45
CA VAL A 229 7.97 -3.96 -19.40
C VAL A 229 7.64 -4.88 -20.57
N HIS A 230 6.87 -5.94 -20.37
CA HIS A 230 6.54 -6.89 -21.44
C HIS A 230 5.57 -6.28 -22.45
N THR A 231 4.55 -5.56 -21.98
CA THR A 231 3.59 -4.85 -22.82
C THR A 231 4.26 -3.72 -23.60
N ARG A 232 5.16 -2.96 -22.97
CA ARG A 232 5.93 -1.91 -23.67
C ARG A 232 6.83 -2.47 -24.77
N VAL A 233 7.53 -3.59 -24.51
CA VAL A 233 8.36 -4.26 -25.52
C VAL A 233 7.50 -4.79 -26.67
N TYR A 234 6.30 -5.29 -26.37
CA TYR A 234 5.36 -5.76 -27.39
C TYR A 234 4.89 -4.61 -28.31
N PHE A 235 4.45 -3.48 -27.76
CA PHE A 235 4.08 -2.32 -28.58
C PHE A 235 5.25 -1.71 -29.34
N SER A 236 6.43 -1.64 -28.72
CA SER A 236 7.64 -1.20 -29.41
C SER A 236 7.97 -2.06 -30.63
N ARG A 237 7.67 -3.36 -30.59
CA ARG A 237 7.79 -4.25 -31.76
C ARG A 237 6.69 -4.04 -32.79
N ILE A 238 5.49 -3.65 -32.41
CA ILE A 238 4.42 -3.31 -33.38
C ILE A 238 4.79 -2.01 -34.11
N PHE A 239 5.21 -1.00 -33.34
CA PHE A 239 5.46 0.34 -33.85
C PHE A 239 6.91 0.63 -34.25
N HIS A 240 7.80 -0.38 -34.25
CA HIS A 240 9.22 -0.23 -34.66
C HIS A 240 9.41 0.38 -36.06
N ARG A 241 8.38 0.33 -36.91
CA ARG A 241 8.40 0.90 -38.26
C ARG A 241 8.02 2.37 -38.31
N MET A 242 7.47 2.92 -37.22
CA MET A 242 7.15 4.34 -37.08
C MET A 242 8.36 5.10 -36.58
N ASN A 243 8.69 6.18 -37.27
CA ASN A 243 9.64 7.19 -36.78
C ASN A 243 8.87 8.42 -36.28
N ASP A 244 9.56 9.41 -35.71
CA ASP A 244 8.89 10.58 -35.08
C ASP A 244 7.97 11.36 -36.03
N LYS A 245 8.28 11.33 -37.33
CA LYS A 245 7.41 11.93 -38.37
C LYS A 245 6.13 11.13 -38.58
N ASP A 246 6.22 9.80 -38.51
CA ASP A 246 5.04 8.93 -38.55
C ASP A 246 4.20 9.12 -37.28
N TRP A 247 4.86 9.21 -36.11
CA TRP A 247 4.21 9.45 -34.83
C TRP A 247 3.50 10.80 -34.76
N LEU A 248 4.14 11.90 -35.17
CA LEU A 248 3.50 13.21 -35.15
C LEU A 248 2.21 13.25 -35.99
N VAL A 249 2.21 12.56 -37.15
CA VAL A 249 1.02 12.45 -38.00
C VAL A 249 -0.05 11.58 -37.34
N PHE A 250 0.33 10.45 -36.73
CA PHE A 250 -0.59 9.61 -35.97
C PHE A 250 -1.26 10.37 -34.82
N LEU A 251 -0.47 11.10 -34.02
CA LEU A 251 -0.95 11.86 -32.87
C LEU A 251 -1.89 13.00 -33.30
N LYS A 252 -1.57 13.69 -34.41
CA LYS A 252 -2.45 14.68 -35.03
C LYS A 252 -3.80 14.07 -35.41
N ASP A 253 -3.79 13.02 -36.22
CA ASP A 253 -5.01 12.46 -36.83
C ASP A 253 -5.95 11.85 -35.77
N ASN A 254 -5.41 11.44 -34.61
CA ASN A 254 -6.16 10.88 -33.49
C ASN A 254 -6.49 11.88 -32.37
N GLY A 255 -6.23 13.18 -32.56
CA GLY A 255 -6.61 14.23 -31.60
C GLY A 255 -5.74 14.35 -30.35
N MET A 256 -4.61 13.65 -30.29
CA MET A 256 -3.71 13.65 -29.13
C MET A 256 -2.86 14.92 -29.02
N LEU A 257 -2.90 15.78 -30.05
CA LEU A 257 -2.27 17.11 -30.05
C LEU A 257 -3.28 18.24 -29.83
N GLY A 258 -4.54 17.90 -29.51
CA GLY A 258 -5.66 18.84 -29.36
C GLY A 258 -6.56 18.93 -30.59
N ASP A 259 -7.84 19.21 -30.34
CA ASP A 259 -8.92 19.21 -31.35
C ASP A 259 -8.63 20.18 -32.51
N ASP A 260 -8.10 21.36 -32.21
CA ASP A 260 -7.75 22.39 -33.21
C ASP A 260 -6.72 21.87 -34.23
N ILE A 261 -5.77 21.04 -33.80
CA ILE A 261 -4.71 20.48 -34.66
C ILE A 261 -5.22 19.25 -35.42
N GLN A 262 -6.14 18.48 -34.82
CA GLN A 262 -6.74 17.32 -35.46
C GLN A 262 -7.48 17.72 -36.74
N GLU A 263 -8.29 18.78 -36.66
CA GLU A 263 -9.14 19.27 -37.75
C GLU A 263 -8.35 19.93 -38.89
N MET A 264 -7.07 20.28 -38.68
CA MET A 264 -6.25 20.92 -39.71
C MET A 264 -6.04 20.00 -40.92
N GLU A 265 -6.24 20.58 -42.10
CA GLU A 265 -5.85 19.92 -43.35
C GLU A 265 -4.31 19.89 -43.49
N ALA A 266 -3.81 18.97 -44.32
CA ALA A 266 -2.37 18.77 -44.47
C ALA A 266 -1.63 20.03 -44.95
N ASP A 267 -2.29 20.97 -45.62
CA ASP A 267 -1.69 22.21 -46.10
C ASP A 267 -1.69 23.35 -45.07
N GLU A 268 -2.50 23.24 -44.02
CA GLU A 268 -2.52 24.07 -42.82
C GLU A 268 -1.52 23.54 -41.79
N PHE A 269 -1.52 22.22 -41.57
CA PHE A 269 -0.65 21.56 -40.59
C PHE A 269 0.85 21.81 -40.86
N ILE A 270 1.26 21.84 -42.13
CA ILE A 270 2.66 22.11 -42.51
C ILE A 270 3.15 23.53 -42.16
N GLY A 271 2.23 24.44 -41.82
CA GLY A 271 2.52 25.79 -41.37
C GLY A 271 2.72 25.90 -39.86
N THR A 272 2.40 24.86 -39.10
CA THR A 272 2.54 24.86 -37.63
C THR A 272 4.00 24.77 -37.19
N GLU A 273 4.29 25.31 -36.02
CA GLU A 273 5.58 25.15 -35.37
C GLU A 273 5.90 23.67 -35.12
N LEU A 274 4.89 22.89 -34.69
CA LEU A 274 5.00 21.44 -34.50
C LEU A 274 5.56 20.72 -35.73
N TYR A 275 4.99 20.97 -36.90
CA TYR A 275 5.47 20.38 -38.15
C TYR A 275 6.90 20.84 -38.47
N VAL A 276 7.17 22.14 -38.38
CA VAL A 276 8.47 22.70 -38.75
C VAL A 276 9.61 22.14 -37.90
N THR A 277 9.36 21.95 -36.60
CA THR A 277 10.35 21.41 -35.65
C THR A 277 10.68 19.94 -35.95
N VAL A 278 9.67 19.09 -36.16
CA VAL A 278 9.89 17.64 -36.37
C VAL A 278 10.26 17.30 -37.81
N PHE A 279 9.64 17.94 -38.80
CA PHE A 279 9.86 17.63 -40.22
C PHE A 279 10.98 18.45 -40.86
N GLY A 280 11.33 19.58 -40.26
CA GLY A 280 12.25 20.58 -40.80
C GLY A 280 11.59 21.46 -41.87
N LYS A 281 11.95 22.75 -41.89
CA LYS A 281 11.49 23.70 -42.90
C LYS A 281 12.10 23.37 -44.27
N LYS A 282 11.26 23.24 -45.30
CA LYS A 282 11.72 23.14 -46.69
C LYS A 282 11.53 24.46 -47.43
N THR A 283 12.56 24.89 -48.14
CA THR A 283 12.55 26.10 -48.98
C THR A 283 12.75 25.74 -50.45
N GLY A 284 12.25 26.58 -51.36
CA GLY A 284 12.39 26.40 -52.82
C GLY A 284 11.07 26.25 -53.57
N LYS A 285 11.15 26.19 -54.91
CA LYS A 285 9.98 25.95 -55.77
C LYS A 285 9.38 24.58 -55.44
N ASP A 286 8.05 24.54 -55.31
CA ASP A 286 7.26 23.36 -54.92
C ASP A 286 7.46 22.82 -53.50
N ALA A 287 8.12 23.55 -52.60
CA ALA A 287 8.33 23.10 -51.22
C ALA A 287 7.00 22.79 -50.51
N LYS A 288 5.99 23.67 -50.61
CA LYS A 288 4.65 23.45 -50.02
C LYS A 288 4.04 22.13 -50.50
N LYS A 289 4.01 21.90 -51.83
CA LYS A 289 3.46 20.68 -52.44
C LYS A 289 4.18 19.41 -51.98
N LYS A 290 5.51 19.47 -51.82
CA LYS A 290 6.29 18.33 -51.32
C LYS A 290 6.03 18.05 -49.84
N MET A 291 5.86 19.08 -49.01
CA MET A 291 5.54 18.93 -47.58
C MET A 291 4.15 18.31 -47.39
N VAL A 292 3.14 18.82 -48.09
CA VAL A 292 1.78 18.24 -48.08
C VAL A 292 1.81 16.77 -48.52
N LYS A 293 2.49 16.45 -49.63
CA LYS A 293 2.62 15.07 -50.10
C LYS A 293 3.32 14.17 -49.07
N THR A 294 4.30 14.70 -48.34
CA THR A 294 4.95 13.95 -47.26
C THR A 294 3.96 13.61 -46.16
N VAL A 295 3.13 14.54 -45.70
CA VAL A 295 2.11 14.29 -44.67
C VAL A 295 1.17 13.17 -45.12
N TYR A 296 0.59 13.26 -46.32
CA TYR A 296 -0.29 12.20 -46.83
C TYR A 296 0.38 10.82 -46.94
N ASN A 297 1.62 10.77 -47.43
CA ASN A 297 2.36 9.50 -47.52
C ASN A 297 2.60 8.89 -46.13
N ARG A 298 2.74 9.72 -45.10
CA ARG A 298 2.95 9.29 -43.72
C ARG A 298 1.63 8.81 -43.11
N SER A 299 0.51 9.51 -43.33
CA SER A 299 -0.82 9.04 -42.92
C SER A 299 -1.14 7.66 -43.51
N LEU A 300 -0.86 7.45 -44.81
CA LEU A 300 -1.06 6.13 -45.45
C LEU A 300 -0.22 5.02 -44.81
N LYS A 301 1.04 5.32 -44.46
CA LYS A 301 1.93 4.37 -43.79
C LYS A 301 1.43 4.04 -42.38
N VAL A 302 0.99 5.06 -41.63
CA VAL A 302 0.41 4.91 -40.30
C VAL A 302 -0.84 4.03 -40.36
N ASP A 303 -1.75 4.30 -41.29
CA ASP A 303 -2.96 3.49 -41.50
C ASP A 303 -2.65 2.02 -41.80
N GLU A 304 -1.62 1.75 -42.61
CA GLU A 304 -1.18 0.39 -42.92
C GLU A 304 -0.70 -0.35 -41.66
N ILE A 305 0.10 0.32 -40.83
CA ILE A 305 0.58 -0.22 -39.55
C ILE A 305 -0.60 -0.45 -38.60
N MET A 306 -1.51 0.52 -38.46
CA MET A 306 -2.68 0.40 -37.59
C MET A 306 -3.63 -0.71 -38.04
N LYS A 307 -3.78 -0.96 -39.34
CA LYS A 307 -4.57 -2.09 -39.87
C LYS A 307 -3.93 -3.45 -39.64
N SER A 308 -2.61 -3.50 -39.47
CA SER A 308 -1.87 -4.75 -39.21
C SER A 308 -2.06 -5.28 -37.78
N ILE A 309 -2.55 -4.43 -36.86
CA ILE A 309 -2.83 -4.82 -35.47
C ILE A 309 -4.19 -5.55 -35.42
N PRO A 310 -4.25 -6.81 -34.93
CA PRO A 310 -5.50 -7.55 -34.79
C PRO A 310 -6.55 -6.78 -33.98
N TYR A 311 -7.82 -6.94 -34.36
CA TYR A 311 -8.92 -6.21 -33.71
C TYR A 311 -9.07 -6.60 -32.24
N GLU A 312 -8.81 -7.86 -31.91
CA GLU A 312 -8.85 -8.42 -30.57
C GLU A 312 -7.82 -7.74 -29.65
N VAL A 313 -6.60 -7.49 -30.17
CA VAL A 313 -5.54 -6.78 -29.45
C VAL A 313 -5.95 -5.33 -29.17
N LYS A 314 -6.63 -4.67 -30.10
CA LYS A 314 -7.12 -3.30 -29.90
C LYS A 314 -8.20 -3.19 -28.84
N LEU A 315 -8.93 -4.27 -28.57
CA LEU A 315 -10.06 -4.31 -27.64
C LEU A 315 -9.63 -4.75 -26.24
N GLU A 316 -8.69 -5.69 -26.17
CA GLU A 316 -8.12 -6.21 -24.92
C GLU A 316 -7.15 -5.22 -24.28
N TYR A 317 -6.36 -4.49 -25.09
CA TYR A 317 -5.30 -3.59 -24.61
C TYR A 317 -5.59 -2.10 -24.84
N VAL A 318 -6.86 -1.67 -24.77
CA VAL A 318 -7.27 -0.28 -25.06
C VAL A 318 -6.56 0.72 -24.15
N ASN A 319 -6.45 0.41 -22.85
CA ASN A 319 -5.89 1.33 -21.86
C ASN A 319 -4.36 1.41 -22.00
N GLU A 320 -3.74 0.25 -22.23
CA GLU A 320 -2.31 0.09 -22.41
C GLU A 320 -1.84 0.73 -23.73
N LEU A 321 -2.65 0.64 -24.80
CA LEU A 321 -2.40 1.36 -26.06
C LEU A 321 -2.50 2.87 -25.87
N LYS A 322 -3.50 3.34 -25.13
CA LYS A 322 -3.67 4.76 -24.83
C LYS A 322 -2.45 5.29 -24.07
N GLU A 323 -2.04 4.59 -23.02
CA GLU A 323 -0.87 4.95 -22.22
C GLU A 323 0.43 4.93 -23.05
N TYR A 324 0.60 3.95 -23.93
CA TYR A 324 1.76 3.88 -24.82
C TYR A 324 1.80 5.06 -25.79
N PHE A 325 0.64 5.51 -26.28
CA PHE A 325 0.57 6.68 -27.14
C PHE A 325 0.83 7.97 -26.38
N GLU A 326 0.37 8.09 -25.13
CA GLU A 326 0.69 9.22 -24.24
C GLU A 326 2.22 9.30 -23.98
N GLU A 327 2.90 8.17 -23.73
CA GLU A 327 4.38 8.14 -23.66
C GLU A 327 5.04 8.68 -24.93
N GLN A 328 4.51 8.34 -26.11
CA GLN A 328 5.08 8.82 -27.38
C GLN A 328 4.81 10.31 -27.62
N VAL A 329 3.70 10.86 -27.12
CA VAL A 329 3.45 12.30 -27.11
C VAL A 329 4.53 12.97 -26.27
N GLU A 330 4.67 12.59 -25.00
CA GLU A 330 5.64 13.18 -24.08
C GLU A 330 7.06 13.10 -24.63
N ARG A 331 7.49 11.93 -25.11
CA ARG A 331 8.81 11.75 -25.74
C ARG A 331 9.06 12.74 -26.87
N ILE A 332 8.09 12.92 -27.77
CA ILE A 332 8.24 13.84 -28.91
C ILE A 332 8.24 15.29 -28.46
N PHE A 333 7.45 15.65 -27.44
CA PHE A 333 7.46 17.01 -26.90
C PHE A 333 8.81 17.32 -26.23
N THR A 334 9.31 16.45 -25.37
CA THR A 334 10.61 16.63 -24.72
C THR A 334 11.78 16.61 -25.71
N GLU A 335 11.77 15.74 -26.73
CA GLU A 335 12.90 15.65 -27.67
C GLU A 335 13.02 16.87 -28.61
N TYR A 336 11.90 17.55 -28.89
CA TYR A 336 11.85 18.58 -29.93
C TYR A 336 11.48 19.99 -29.43
N PHE A 337 10.89 20.13 -28.24
CA PHE A 337 10.34 21.41 -27.75
C PHE A 337 10.83 21.82 -26.35
N GLU A 338 11.56 20.94 -25.65
CA GLU A 338 12.31 21.23 -24.42
C GLU A 338 13.82 21.19 -24.71
#